data_AF-A0A5J4T503-F1
#
_entry.id   AF-A0A5J4T503-F1
#
_cell.length_a   1.000
_cell.length_b   1.000
_cell.length_c   1.000
_cell.angle_alpha   90.00
_cell.angle_beta   90.00
_cell.angle_gamma   90.00
#
_symmetry.space_group_name_H-M   'P 1'
#
loop_
_entity.id
_entity.type
_entity.pdbx_description
1 polymer ?
#
loop_
_entity_poly.entity_id
_entity_poly.type
_entity_poly.pdbx_seq_one_letter_code
_entity_poly.pdbx_strand_id
1 'polypeptide(L)'
;TFDSCFSTSGSGGGLYMQVLSGSQFTISGTSSLLNCNSENIGGGIYCWISNQGQISLNNTKFRNCSSQRSGGGIYVSINEGGQLILDKSCEFYQCQSGNGGGIYVMNDHATQCSFMIKDAYIHECRALNSTNSSLSYPESGFGGGIFLGCNGNYNPSSKLIDLHGMRIYNNKADKFGQSLYVAMPKVVEWCKYGILGEYVKGNYSDTYSDERDLVGIPLNLTSFESSTQEQIEQQSQLLEPLWRILGILKSAQVIVNVSNSNGKLIFRLEGQKMIPGYLNVKIFELRNKTKEEIDQ
;
A
#
# COMPACT_ATOMS: atom_id res chain seq x y z
N THR A 1 -20.54 -7.91 -16.92
CA THR A 1 -19.32 -8.72 -16.81
C THR A 1 -18.56 -8.65 -18.11
N PHE A 2 -17.24 -8.43 -18.04
CA PHE A 2 -16.30 -8.64 -19.13
C PHE A 2 -15.56 -9.93 -18.84
N ASP A 3 -15.57 -10.89 -19.76
CA ASP A 3 -14.94 -12.19 -19.57
C ASP A 3 -14.11 -12.52 -20.80
N SER A 4 -12.86 -12.95 -20.59
CA SER A 4 -11.98 -13.43 -21.64
C SER A 4 -11.83 -12.40 -22.78
N CYS A 5 -11.67 -11.14 -22.39
CA CYS A 5 -11.44 -10.03 -23.33
C CYS A 5 -9.92 -9.84 -23.51
N PHE A 6 -9.48 -9.61 -24.74
CA PHE A 6 -8.06 -9.58 -25.09
C PHE A 6 -7.71 -8.36 -25.94
N SER A 7 -6.62 -7.70 -25.59
CA SER A 7 -5.97 -6.67 -26.39
C SER A 7 -4.59 -7.15 -26.83
N THR A 8 -4.43 -7.46 -28.11
CA THR A 8 -3.19 -8.06 -28.68
C THR A 8 -2.12 -7.03 -29.06
N SER A 9 -2.50 -5.76 -29.21
CA SER A 9 -1.58 -4.66 -29.56
C SER A 9 -1.86 -3.35 -28.82
N GLY A 10 -2.96 -3.29 -28.05
CA GLY A 10 -3.38 -2.10 -27.31
C GLY A 10 -3.29 -2.27 -25.80
N SER A 11 -4.02 -1.41 -25.08
CA SER A 11 -4.14 -1.43 -23.62
C SER A 11 -5.59 -1.71 -23.20
N GLY A 12 -5.83 -2.19 -21.99
CA GLY A 12 -7.18 -2.37 -21.48
C GLY A 12 -7.88 -3.58 -22.10
N GLY A 13 -7.52 -4.78 -21.66
CA GLY A 13 -8.06 -6.03 -22.22
C GLY A 13 -9.59 -6.11 -22.13
N GLY A 14 -10.17 -5.64 -21.01
CA GLY A 14 -11.62 -5.49 -20.85
C GLY A 14 -12.14 -4.10 -21.22
N LEU A 15 -11.51 -3.04 -20.69
CA LEU A 15 -11.90 -1.66 -20.96
C LEU A 15 -10.68 -0.75 -21.18
N TYR A 16 -10.80 0.12 -22.18
CA TYR A 16 -9.94 1.28 -22.39
C TYR A 16 -10.75 2.54 -22.13
N MET A 17 -10.30 3.40 -21.21
CA MET A 17 -11.04 4.59 -20.82
C MET A 17 -10.18 5.86 -20.78
N GLN A 18 -10.78 6.98 -21.16
CA GLN A 18 -10.26 8.32 -20.93
C GLN A 18 -11.35 9.15 -20.24
N VAL A 19 -11.06 9.69 -19.05
CA VAL A 19 -12.03 10.47 -18.27
C VAL A 19 -11.42 11.84 -18.01
N LEU A 20 -12.00 12.85 -18.65
CA LEU A 20 -11.41 14.18 -18.80
C LEU A 20 -12.38 15.27 -18.35
N SER A 21 -11.86 16.44 -18.04
CA SER A 21 -12.60 17.71 -17.94
C SER A 21 -13.77 17.67 -16.95
N GLY A 22 -13.52 17.19 -15.73
CA GLY A 22 -14.51 17.10 -14.66
C GLY A 22 -15.54 15.98 -14.85
N SER A 23 -15.43 15.18 -15.92
CA SER A 23 -16.35 14.07 -16.17
C SER A 23 -16.25 13.01 -15.09
N GLN A 24 -17.38 12.38 -14.77
CA GLN A 24 -17.45 11.32 -13.77
C GLN A 24 -17.89 10.02 -14.43
N PHE A 25 -17.11 8.97 -14.23
CA PHE A 25 -17.46 7.62 -14.63
C PHE A 25 -17.58 6.75 -13.38
N THR A 26 -18.70 6.04 -13.25
CA THR A 26 -18.94 5.15 -12.11
C THR A 26 -19.35 3.77 -12.59
N ILE A 27 -18.62 2.75 -12.15
CA ILE A 27 -19.12 1.38 -12.16
C ILE A 27 -19.87 1.17 -10.84
N SER A 28 -21.15 0.80 -10.94
CA SER A 28 -22.02 0.53 -9.80
C SER A 28 -22.69 -0.83 -9.96
N GLY A 29 -23.10 -1.42 -8.83
CA GLY A 29 -23.56 -2.80 -8.78
C GLY A 29 -22.42 -3.81 -8.88
N THR A 30 -22.74 -5.11 -8.78
CA THR A 30 -21.73 -6.17 -8.87
C THR A 30 -21.23 -6.28 -10.30
N SER A 31 -20.01 -5.83 -10.56
CA SER A 31 -19.35 -5.92 -11.87
C SER A 31 -18.11 -6.81 -11.78
N SER A 32 -17.78 -7.48 -12.88
CA SER A 32 -16.59 -8.33 -12.93
C SER A 32 -15.87 -8.23 -14.26
N LEU A 33 -14.54 -8.22 -14.18
CA LEU A 33 -13.59 -8.42 -15.27
C LEU A 33 -12.85 -9.72 -14.96
N LEU A 34 -13.07 -10.74 -15.80
CA LEU A 34 -12.60 -12.09 -15.59
C LEU A 34 -11.70 -12.48 -16.76
N ASN A 35 -10.50 -12.99 -16.47
CA ASN A 35 -9.58 -13.49 -17.48
C ASN A 35 -9.30 -12.47 -18.60
N CYS A 36 -9.30 -11.17 -18.29
CA CYS A 36 -9.05 -10.12 -19.28
C CYS A 36 -7.54 -9.89 -19.41
N ASN A 37 -7.04 -9.80 -20.65
CA ASN A 37 -5.61 -9.75 -20.91
C ASN A 37 -5.21 -8.65 -21.89
N SER A 38 -4.04 -8.06 -21.66
CA SER A 38 -3.46 -7.00 -22.51
C SER A 38 -1.98 -7.28 -22.77
N GLU A 39 -1.56 -7.32 -24.03
CA GLU A 39 -0.14 -7.49 -24.38
C GLU A 39 0.70 -6.25 -24.05
N ASN A 40 0.09 -5.16 -23.57
CA ASN A 40 0.80 -3.97 -23.12
C ASN A 40 0.53 -3.70 -21.63
N ILE A 41 -0.45 -2.86 -21.32
CA ILE A 41 -0.79 -2.43 -19.95
C ILE A 41 -2.29 -2.54 -19.69
N GLY A 42 -2.67 -2.69 -18.43
CA GLY A 42 -4.07 -2.73 -18.01
C GLY A 42 -4.79 -3.98 -18.51
N GLY A 43 -4.56 -5.13 -17.89
CA GLY A 43 -5.18 -6.40 -18.32
C GLY A 43 -6.69 -6.36 -18.27
N GLY A 44 -7.25 -5.92 -17.14
CA GLY A 44 -8.67 -5.61 -17.02
C GLY A 44 -9.01 -4.24 -17.61
N ILE A 45 -8.46 -3.18 -17.02
CA ILE A 45 -8.74 -1.80 -17.39
C ILE A 45 -7.44 -1.05 -17.63
N TYR A 46 -7.41 -0.32 -18.74
CA TYR A 46 -6.54 0.83 -18.90
C TYR A 46 -7.36 2.09 -18.74
N CYS A 47 -6.88 3.05 -17.94
CA CYS A 47 -7.51 4.35 -17.85
C CYS A 47 -6.53 5.52 -17.76
N TRP A 48 -6.90 6.60 -18.45
CA TRP A 48 -6.27 7.92 -18.35
C TRP A 48 -7.28 8.89 -17.72
N ILE A 49 -6.94 9.48 -16.59
CA ILE A 49 -7.80 10.42 -15.86
C ILE A 49 -7.10 11.77 -15.83
N SER A 50 -7.71 12.81 -16.40
CA SER A 50 -7.11 14.16 -16.46
C SER A 50 -8.15 15.25 -16.22
N ASN A 51 -7.68 16.48 -16.02
CA ASN A 51 -8.50 17.69 -15.94
C ASN A 51 -9.69 17.53 -14.97
N GLN A 52 -9.43 17.11 -13.74
CA GLN A 52 -10.44 16.87 -12.69
C GLN A 52 -11.44 15.74 -12.99
N GLY A 53 -11.16 14.88 -13.98
CA GLY A 53 -11.96 13.68 -14.23
C GLY A 53 -11.94 12.73 -13.04
N GLN A 54 -13.00 11.93 -12.89
CA GLN A 54 -13.14 11.01 -11.77
C GLN A 54 -13.65 9.64 -12.22
N ILE A 55 -12.99 8.58 -11.75
CA ILE A 55 -13.45 7.21 -11.85
C ILE A 55 -13.76 6.69 -10.44
N SER A 56 -14.98 6.17 -10.24
CA SER A 56 -15.37 5.45 -9.03
C SER A 56 -15.75 4.01 -9.37
N LEU A 57 -15.01 3.05 -8.83
CA LEU A 57 -15.32 1.63 -8.95
C LEU A 57 -15.94 1.15 -7.65
N ASN A 58 -17.15 0.62 -7.73
CA ASN A 58 -17.88 0.09 -6.58
C ASN A 58 -18.19 -1.39 -6.79
N ASN A 59 -17.79 -2.27 -5.86
CA ASN A 59 -18.09 -3.71 -5.93
C ASN A 59 -17.68 -4.33 -7.28
N THR A 60 -16.50 -3.94 -7.77
CA THR A 60 -15.93 -4.44 -9.02
C THR A 60 -14.86 -5.48 -8.74
N LYS A 61 -14.97 -6.64 -9.39
CA LYS A 61 -14.05 -7.77 -9.21
C LYS A 61 -13.17 -7.95 -10.44
N PHE A 62 -11.87 -8.01 -10.22
CA PHE A 62 -10.84 -8.33 -11.22
C PHE A 62 -10.28 -9.69 -10.85
N ARG A 63 -10.43 -10.68 -11.74
CA ARG A 63 -9.96 -12.04 -11.48
C ARG A 63 -9.18 -12.57 -12.65
N ASN A 64 -7.98 -13.08 -12.40
CA ASN A 64 -7.09 -13.63 -13.43
C ASN A 64 -6.81 -12.67 -14.59
N CYS A 65 -6.87 -11.36 -14.33
CA CYS A 65 -6.54 -10.37 -15.36
C CYS A 65 -5.03 -10.20 -15.46
N SER A 66 -4.50 -10.09 -16.68
CA SER A 66 -3.05 -9.97 -16.86
C SER A 66 -2.61 -8.95 -17.91
N SER A 67 -1.44 -8.37 -17.70
CA SER A 67 -0.80 -7.55 -18.73
C SER A 67 0.71 -7.76 -18.77
N GLN A 68 1.34 -7.65 -19.94
CA GLN A 68 2.80 -7.88 -20.04
C GLN A 68 3.63 -6.88 -19.24
N ARG A 69 3.28 -5.58 -19.26
CA ARG A 69 4.09 -4.52 -18.65
C ARG A 69 3.60 -4.13 -17.27
N SER A 70 2.39 -3.57 -17.17
CA SER A 70 1.95 -2.94 -15.92
C SER A 70 0.44 -3.00 -15.71
N GLY A 71 0.02 -3.31 -14.49
CA GLY A 71 -1.38 -3.29 -14.07
C GLY A 71 -2.19 -4.47 -14.61
N GLY A 72 -2.04 -5.66 -14.02
CA GLY A 72 -2.78 -6.85 -14.47
C GLY A 72 -4.29 -6.66 -14.35
N GLY A 73 -4.77 -6.10 -13.25
CA GLY A 73 -6.16 -5.67 -13.09
C GLY A 73 -6.41 -4.29 -13.69
N ILE A 74 -5.75 -3.26 -13.16
CA ILE A 74 -5.88 -1.87 -13.61
C ILE A 74 -4.51 -1.25 -13.85
N TYR A 75 -4.36 -0.61 -15.00
CA TYR A 75 -3.38 0.46 -15.19
C TYR A 75 -4.11 1.80 -15.18
N VAL A 76 -3.61 2.75 -14.39
CA VAL A 76 -4.13 4.11 -14.36
C VAL A 76 -3.02 5.15 -14.44
N SER A 77 -3.22 6.15 -15.31
CA SER A 77 -2.47 7.42 -15.29
C SER A 77 -3.41 8.52 -14.79
N ILE A 78 -3.02 9.20 -13.71
CA ILE A 78 -3.80 10.25 -13.04
C ILE A 78 -3.06 11.59 -13.14
N ASN A 79 -3.68 12.55 -13.82
CA ASN A 79 -3.10 13.83 -14.19
C ASN A 79 -4.04 14.98 -13.85
N GLU A 80 -3.51 16.19 -13.68
CA GLU A 80 -4.28 17.45 -13.65
C GLU A 80 -5.54 17.40 -12.76
N GLY A 81 -5.39 16.92 -11.52
CA GLY A 81 -6.50 16.81 -10.56
C GLY A 81 -7.44 15.62 -10.74
N GLY A 82 -7.07 14.66 -11.61
CA GLY A 82 -7.80 13.42 -11.81
C GLY A 82 -7.92 12.57 -10.53
N GLN A 83 -8.94 11.72 -10.47
CA GLN A 83 -9.26 10.96 -9.26
C GLN A 83 -9.68 9.52 -9.58
N LEU A 84 -9.08 8.55 -8.88
CA LEU A 84 -9.52 7.17 -8.85
C LEU A 84 -9.96 6.78 -7.43
N ILE A 85 -11.18 6.25 -7.31
CA ILE A 85 -11.75 5.77 -6.04
C ILE A 85 -12.15 4.30 -6.19
N LEU A 86 -11.62 3.46 -5.30
CA LEU A 86 -12.02 2.05 -5.16
C LEU A 86 -12.81 1.90 -3.86
N ASP A 87 -14.08 1.49 -3.97
CA ASP A 87 -15.01 1.47 -2.84
C ASP A 87 -15.94 0.23 -2.90
N LYS A 88 -16.69 0.02 -1.82
CA LYS A 88 -17.73 -1.00 -1.68
C LYS A 88 -17.26 -2.40 -2.09
N SER A 89 -16.16 -2.84 -1.48
CA SER A 89 -15.60 -4.19 -1.61
C SER A 89 -15.15 -4.55 -3.03
N CYS A 90 -14.37 -3.66 -3.67
CA CYS A 90 -13.64 -4.05 -4.87
C CYS A 90 -12.69 -5.23 -4.58
N GLU A 91 -12.43 -6.08 -5.56
CA GLU A 91 -11.56 -7.25 -5.41
C GLU A 91 -10.58 -7.35 -6.58
N PHE A 92 -9.32 -7.63 -6.27
CA PHE A 92 -8.27 -7.99 -7.23
C PHE A 92 -7.71 -9.33 -6.78
N TYR A 93 -7.95 -10.36 -7.59
CA TYR A 93 -7.61 -11.73 -7.27
C TYR A 93 -6.81 -12.36 -8.40
N GLN A 94 -5.61 -12.87 -8.09
CA GLN A 94 -4.75 -13.56 -9.05
C GLN A 94 -4.49 -12.75 -10.34
N CYS A 95 -4.44 -11.43 -10.22
CA CYS A 95 -4.01 -10.57 -11.31
C CYS A 95 -2.49 -10.57 -11.41
N GLN A 96 -1.95 -10.44 -12.63
CA GLN A 96 -0.51 -10.47 -12.85
C GLN A 96 -0.02 -9.47 -13.89
N SER A 97 1.16 -8.91 -13.67
CA SER A 97 1.85 -8.06 -14.66
C SER A 97 3.33 -7.92 -14.36
N GLY A 98 4.08 -7.19 -15.19
CA GLY A 98 5.45 -6.80 -14.88
C GLY A 98 5.52 -6.02 -13.57
N ASN A 99 4.91 -4.84 -13.51
CA ASN A 99 4.75 -4.06 -12.27
C ASN A 99 3.27 -3.92 -11.87
N GLY A 100 2.98 -3.90 -10.57
CA GLY A 100 1.62 -3.68 -10.08
C GLY A 100 0.67 -4.82 -10.47
N GLY A 101 0.92 -6.03 -9.96
CA GLY A 101 0.23 -7.24 -10.42
C GLY A 101 -1.31 -7.10 -10.44
N GLY A 102 -1.87 -6.48 -9.41
CA GLY A 102 -3.26 -6.02 -9.40
C GLY A 102 -3.43 -4.63 -10.04
N ILE A 103 -2.73 -3.64 -9.49
CA ILE A 103 -2.93 -2.22 -9.81
C ILE A 103 -1.58 -1.55 -10.06
N TYR A 104 -1.47 -0.83 -11.17
CA TYR A 104 -0.37 0.10 -11.42
C TYR A 104 -0.93 1.51 -11.50
N VAL A 105 -0.39 2.42 -10.68
CA VAL A 105 -0.78 3.83 -10.61
C VAL A 105 0.42 4.71 -10.96
N MET A 106 0.27 5.52 -12.00
CA MET A 106 1.15 6.63 -12.33
C MET A 106 0.46 7.94 -12.00
N ASN A 107 1.06 8.75 -11.12
CA ASN A 107 0.59 10.08 -10.77
C ASN A 107 1.61 11.13 -11.22
N ASP A 108 1.39 11.72 -12.40
CA ASP A 108 2.39 12.56 -13.06
C ASP A 108 2.46 13.96 -12.42
N HIS A 109 1.30 14.53 -12.11
CA HIS A 109 1.15 15.85 -11.48
C HIS A 109 0.52 15.72 -10.10
N ALA A 110 1.27 15.17 -9.13
CA ALA A 110 0.76 14.84 -7.80
C ALA A 110 0.05 15.98 -7.04
N THR A 111 0.17 17.24 -7.47
CA THR A 111 -0.69 18.32 -6.98
C THR A 111 -2.14 18.08 -7.41
N GLN A 112 -3.02 17.83 -6.45
CA GLN A 112 -4.48 17.66 -6.60
C GLN A 112 -4.96 16.33 -7.19
N CYS A 113 -4.09 15.50 -7.78
CA CYS A 113 -4.46 14.14 -8.19
C CYS A 113 -4.74 13.23 -6.97
N SER A 114 -5.76 12.39 -7.06
CA SER A 114 -6.18 11.52 -5.97
C SER A 114 -6.24 10.04 -6.35
N PHE A 115 -5.75 9.19 -5.46
CA PHE A 115 -5.93 7.74 -5.50
C PHE A 115 -6.37 7.26 -4.12
N MET A 116 -7.63 6.82 -4.02
CA MET A 116 -8.25 6.41 -2.76
C MET A 116 -8.73 4.97 -2.82
N ILE A 117 -8.29 4.17 -1.85
CA ILE A 117 -8.86 2.85 -1.57
C ILE A 117 -9.66 2.95 -0.28
N LYS A 118 -10.99 2.97 -0.41
CA LYS A 118 -11.93 3.00 0.71
C LYS A 118 -12.31 1.61 1.19
N ASP A 119 -12.47 0.68 0.27
CA ASP A 119 -12.65 -0.75 0.56
C ASP A 119 -12.28 -1.58 -0.67
N ALA A 120 -11.09 -2.17 -0.65
CA ALA A 120 -10.67 -3.13 -1.67
C ALA A 120 -9.86 -4.28 -1.07
N TYR A 121 -10.07 -5.48 -1.61
CA TYR A 121 -9.29 -6.67 -1.28
C TYR A 121 -8.36 -7.05 -2.44
N ILE A 122 -7.05 -7.02 -2.20
CA ILE A 122 -6.03 -7.26 -3.22
C ILE A 122 -5.19 -8.45 -2.77
N HIS A 123 -5.38 -9.59 -3.42
CA HIS A 123 -4.81 -10.84 -2.93
C HIS A 123 -4.39 -11.81 -4.02
N GLU A 124 -3.32 -12.55 -3.72
CA GLU A 124 -2.69 -13.51 -4.63
C GLU A 124 -2.26 -12.91 -5.99
N CYS A 125 -2.13 -11.58 -6.07
CA CYS A 125 -1.64 -10.89 -7.25
C CYS A 125 -0.12 -11.00 -7.37
N ARG A 126 0.41 -10.94 -8.59
CA ARG A 126 1.83 -11.16 -8.87
C ARG A 126 2.46 -10.10 -9.77
N ALA A 127 3.57 -9.53 -9.34
CA ALA A 127 4.46 -8.73 -10.16
C ALA A 127 5.65 -9.61 -10.59
N LEU A 128 5.75 -9.87 -11.90
CA LEU A 128 6.70 -10.80 -12.49
C LEU A 128 7.87 -10.04 -13.10
N ASN A 129 9.07 -10.58 -12.98
CA ASN A 129 10.21 -10.05 -13.70
C ASN A 129 10.05 -10.34 -15.20
N SER A 130 10.25 -9.32 -16.03
CA SER A 130 10.14 -9.50 -17.47
C SER A 130 11.27 -10.40 -17.99
N THR A 131 10.92 -11.34 -18.87
CA THR A 131 11.91 -12.12 -19.61
C THR A 131 12.44 -11.38 -20.83
N ASN A 132 11.92 -10.18 -21.13
CA ASN A 132 12.41 -9.34 -22.22
C ASN A 132 13.70 -8.63 -21.79
N SER A 133 14.82 -9.08 -22.33
CA SER A 133 16.16 -8.52 -22.06
C SER A 133 16.38 -7.08 -22.51
N SER A 134 15.44 -6.49 -23.25
CA SER A 134 15.50 -5.08 -23.68
C SER A 134 14.94 -4.11 -22.63
N LEU A 135 14.20 -4.61 -21.62
CA LEU A 135 13.65 -3.77 -20.57
C LEU A 135 14.71 -3.48 -19.51
N SER A 136 14.71 -2.25 -18.99
CA SER A 136 15.56 -1.87 -17.88
C SER A 136 15.07 -2.50 -16.56
N TYR A 137 15.97 -2.59 -15.59
CA TYR A 137 15.67 -3.20 -14.29
C TYR A 137 14.38 -2.70 -13.60
N PRO A 138 14.04 -1.39 -13.60
CA PRO A 138 12.84 -0.88 -12.93
C PRO A 138 11.52 -1.25 -13.63
N GLU A 139 11.54 -1.69 -14.90
CA GLU A 139 10.34 -1.86 -15.73
C GLU A 139 9.49 -3.10 -15.38
N SER A 140 9.90 -3.93 -14.43
CA SER A 140 9.13 -5.12 -14.01
C SER A 140 9.57 -5.67 -12.66
N GLY A 141 8.74 -6.50 -12.03
CA GLY A 141 9.01 -7.22 -10.78
C GLY A 141 8.65 -6.49 -9.49
N PHE A 142 8.01 -5.32 -9.53
CA PHE A 142 7.72 -4.50 -8.35
C PHE A 142 6.22 -4.41 -8.06
N GLY A 143 5.85 -4.49 -6.77
CA GLY A 143 4.49 -4.24 -6.32
C GLY A 143 3.51 -5.35 -6.72
N GLY A 144 3.54 -6.49 -6.03
CA GLY A 144 2.75 -7.66 -6.41
C GLY A 144 1.24 -7.40 -6.43
N GLY A 145 0.75 -6.64 -5.45
CA GLY A 145 -0.61 -6.10 -5.46
C GLY A 145 -0.68 -4.75 -6.18
N ILE A 146 0.09 -3.78 -5.72
CA ILE A 146 0.06 -2.38 -6.16
C ILE A 146 1.47 -1.88 -6.43
N PHE A 147 1.66 -1.20 -7.55
CA PHE A 147 2.77 -0.28 -7.77
C PHE A 147 2.24 1.16 -7.85
N LEU A 148 2.81 2.06 -7.06
CA LEU A 148 2.46 3.48 -7.04
C LEU A 148 3.68 4.35 -7.36
N GLY A 149 3.69 4.97 -8.53
CA GLY A 149 4.70 5.92 -8.95
C GLY A 149 4.18 7.35 -8.95
N CYS A 150 4.96 8.30 -8.40
CA CYS A 150 4.62 9.71 -8.36
C CYS A 150 5.75 10.56 -8.95
N ASN A 151 5.45 11.43 -9.92
CA ASN A 151 6.42 12.40 -10.45
C ASN A 151 6.41 13.75 -9.72
N GLY A 152 5.25 14.15 -9.21
CA GLY A 152 5.09 15.43 -8.53
C GLY A 152 5.49 15.46 -7.05
N ASN A 153 5.57 16.67 -6.52
CA ASN A 153 5.80 16.93 -5.09
C ASN A 153 4.53 16.72 -4.27
N TYR A 154 4.10 15.46 -4.10
CA TYR A 154 2.94 15.11 -3.28
C TYR A 154 3.02 15.77 -1.90
N ASN A 155 1.88 16.28 -1.41
CA ASN A 155 1.77 16.84 -0.07
C ASN A 155 0.92 15.91 0.80
N PRO A 156 1.51 15.20 1.78
CA PRO A 156 0.75 14.32 2.68
C PRO A 156 -0.42 14.99 3.40
N SER A 157 -0.36 16.30 3.68
CA SER A 157 -1.48 17.00 4.33
C SER A 157 -2.72 17.17 3.46
N SER A 158 -2.60 16.94 2.15
CA SER A 158 -3.74 16.94 1.22
C SER A 158 -4.62 15.70 1.37
N LYS A 159 -4.06 14.59 1.88
CA LYS A 159 -4.75 13.28 2.04
C LYS A 159 -5.32 12.72 0.74
N LEU A 160 -4.79 13.14 -0.41
CA LEU A 160 -5.32 12.74 -1.71
C LEU A 160 -4.87 11.34 -2.13
N ILE A 161 -3.80 10.82 -1.52
CA ILE A 161 -3.40 9.41 -1.62
C ILE A 161 -3.71 8.76 -0.28
N ASP A 162 -4.72 7.90 -0.27
CA ASP A 162 -5.23 7.22 0.92
C ASP A 162 -5.49 5.74 0.62
N LEU A 163 -4.70 4.87 1.23
CA LEU A 163 -4.79 3.41 1.08
C LEU A 163 -5.38 2.72 2.32
N HIS A 164 -5.92 3.47 3.29
CA HIS A 164 -6.41 2.90 4.57
C HIS A 164 -7.42 1.76 4.35
N GLY A 165 -8.32 1.88 3.37
CA GLY A 165 -9.34 0.87 3.09
C GLY A 165 -8.83 -0.39 2.38
N MET A 166 -7.53 -0.54 2.13
CA MET A 166 -7.01 -1.72 1.44
C MET A 166 -6.81 -2.91 2.40
N ARG A 167 -7.17 -4.09 1.92
CA ARG A 167 -6.80 -5.38 2.51
C ARG A 167 -5.87 -6.09 1.53
N ILE A 168 -4.66 -6.42 1.97
CA ILE A 168 -3.64 -7.09 1.18
C ILE A 168 -3.35 -8.48 1.77
N TYR A 169 -3.19 -9.49 0.91
CA TYR A 169 -2.93 -10.87 1.34
C TYR A 169 -2.23 -11.70 0.28
N ASN A 170 -1.18 -12.44 0.65
CA ASN A 170 -0.51 -13.42 -0.22
C ASN A 170 -0.09 -12.91 -1.62
N ASN A 171 0.10 -11.60 -1.79
CA ASN A 171 0.62 -11.04 -3.03
C ASN A 171 2.12 -11.37 -3.14
N LYS A 172 2.64 -11.40 -4.37
CA LYS A 172 4.07 -11.66 -4.60
C LYS A 172 4.67 -10.72 -5.63
N ALA A 173 5.86 -10.22 -5.35
CA ALA A 173 6.69 -9.52 -6.31
C ALA A 173 7.99 -10.31 -6.48
N ASP A 174 8.51 -10.38 -7.70
CA ASP A 174 9.81 -11.02 -7.96
C ASP A 174 10.99 -10.18 -7.44
N LYS A 175 10.79 -8.87 -7.26
CA LYS A 175 11.77 -7.94 -6.67
C LYS A 175 11.29 -7.41 -5.32
N PHE A 176 10.67 -6.23 -5.29
CA PHE A 176 10.34 -5.53 -4.04
C PHE A 176 8.86 -5.20 -3.94
N GLY A 177 8.38 -5.11 -2.69
CA GLY A 177 7.00 -4.79 -2.38
C GLY A 177 6.07 -5.94 -2.75
N GLN A 178 6.04 -7.00 -1.92
CA GLN A 178 5.20 -8.17 -2.19
C GLN A 178 3.75 -7.75 -2.42
N SER A 179 3.27 -6.79 -1.64
CA SER A 179 1.94 -6.20 -1.79
C SER A 179 1.97 -4.79 -2.37
N LEU A 180 2.82 -3.90 -1.88
CA LEU A 180 2.91 -2.50 -2.32
C LEU A 180 4.37 -2.10 -2.56
N TYR A 181 4.65 -1.55 -3.73
CA TYR A 181 5.88 -0.81 -4.01
C TYR A 181 5.57 0.64 -4.35
N VAL A 182 6.29 1.59 -3.74
CA VAL A 182 6.06 3.03 -3.93
C VAL A 182 7.33 3.74 -4.40
N ALA A 183 7.29 4.39 -5.55
CA ALA A 183 8.30 5.36 -5.99
C ALA A 183 7.72 6.77 -5.83
N MET A 184 8.09 7.44 -4.74
CA MET A 184 7.58 8.78 -4.42
C MET A 184 8.64 9.59 -3.66
N PRO A 185 8.97 10.85 -4.06
CA PRO A 185 9.97 11.65 -3.37
C PRO A 185 9.69 11.83 -1.88
N LYS A 186 8.40 12.02 -1.53
CA LYS A 186 7.93 12.20 -0.16
C LYS A 186 7.38 10.94 0.48
N VAL A 187 7.85 9.75 0.07
CA VAL A 187 7.39 8.48 0.65
C VAL A 187 7.60 8.44 2.17
N VAL A 188 8.70 9.02 2.66
CA VAL A 188 9.03 9.06 4.10
C VAL A 188 8.07 9.96 4.86
N GLU A 189 7.80 11.16 4.37
CA GLU A 189 6.84 12.09 4.97
C GLU A 189 5.43 11.55 4.91
N TRP A 190 5.05 10.90 3.81
CA TRP A 190 3.74 10.27 3.67
C TRP A 190 3.54 9.14 4.69
N CYS A 191 4.53 8.27 4.87
CA CYS A 191 4.50 7.22 5.90
C CYS A 191 4.40 7.79 7.32
N LYS A 192 5.04 8.92 7.60
CA LYS A 192 5.02 9.59 8.91
C LYS A 192 3.77 10.42 9.16
N TYR A 193 2.99 10.71 8.13
CA TYR A 193 1.83 11.57 8.23
C TYR A 193 0.63 10.81 8.81
N GLY A 194 -0.17 11.50 9.64
CA GLY A 194 -1.27 10.88 10.38
C GLY A 194 -0.81 10.08 11.59
N ILE A 195 -1.58 9.06 11.96
CA ILE A 195 -1.28 8.18 13.09
C ILE A 195 -0.77 6.85 12.56
N LEU A 196 0.46 6.47 12.96
CA LEU A 196 1.03 5.13 12.74
C LEU A 196 0.95 4.63 11.28
N GLY A 197 1.05 5.51 10.28
CA GLY A 197 1.07 5.15 8.86
C GLY A 197 -0.31 4.80 8.28
N GLU A 198 -1.41 5.27 8.89
CA GLU A 198 -2.79 4.94 8.52
C GLU A 198 -3.10 5.10 7.02
N TYR A 199 -2.54 6.10 6.33
CA TYR A 199 -2.78 6.34 4.90
C TYR A 199 -2.04 5.36 3.97
N VAL A 200 -1.11 4.55 4.49
CA VAL A 200 -0.24 3.65 3.71
C VAL A 200 -0.53 2.18 4.00
N LYS A 201 -0.81 1.84 5.27
CA LYS A 201 -0.77 0.45 5.76
C LYS A 201 -1.88 -0.46 5.29
N GLY A 202 -3.11 0.04 5.13
CA GLY A 202 -4.27 -0.83 5.05
C GLY A 202 -4.37 -1.76 6.26
N ASN A 203 -4.53 -3.07 6.02
CA ASN A 203 -4.54 -4.11 7.04
C ASN A 203 -3.16 -4.64 7.47
N TYR A 204 -2.05 -4.00 7.07
CA TYR A 204 -0.70 -4.41 7.48
C TYR A 204 -0.54 -4.37 9.00
N SER A 205 0.02 -5.44 9.58
CA SER A 205 0.29 -5.58 11.01
C SER A 205 1.77 -5.47 11.32
N ASP A 206 2.15 -4.52 12.17
CA ASP A 206 3.52 -4.35 12.70
C ASP A 206 4.02 -5.58 13.52
N THR A 207 3.18 -6.59 13.74
CA THR A 207 3.52 -7.82 14.48
C THR A 207 3.50 -9.06 13.62
N TYR A 208 2.59 -9.15 12.65
CA TYR A 208 2.30 -10.39 11.94
C TYR A 208 2.54 -10.34 10.43
N SER A 209 2.61 -9.15 9.83
CA SER A 209 2.85 -9.01 8.39
C SER A 209 4.33 -9.18 8.06
N ASP A 210 4.61 -9.59 6.82
CA ASP A 210 5.97 -9.66 6.29
C ASP A 210 6.44 -8.24 5.97
N GLU A 211 7.57 -7.79 6.51
CA GLU A 211 8.10 -6.45 6.28
C GLU A 211 8.32 -6.13 4.79
N ARG A 212 8.52 -7.16 3.96
CA ARG A 212 8.70 -7.04 2.51
C ARG A 212 7.39 -6.76 1.77
N ASP A 213 6.23 -6.81 2.44
CA ASP A 213 4.95 -6.46 1.82
C ASP A 213 4.92 -5.00 1.36
N LEU A 214 5.47 -4.09 2.17
CA LEU A 214 5.40 -2.65 1.94
C LEU A 214 6.81 -2.07 1.81
N VAL A 215 7.20 -1.76 0.57
CA VAL A 215 8.52 -1.20 0.24
C VAL A 215 8.34 0.10 -0.53
N GLY A 216 9.26 1.03 -0.37
CA GLY A 216 9.28 2.21 -1.23
C GLY A 216 10.66 2.83 -1.35
N ILE A 217 10.77 3.78 -2.27
CA ILE A 217 12.00 4.47 -2.62
C ILE A 217 11.72 5.99 -2.72
N PRO A 218 12.55 6.85 -2.12
CA PRO A 218 12.36 8.30 -2.13
C PRO A 218 12.77 8.96 -3.45
N LEU A 219 12.41 8.34 -4.58
CA LEU A 219 12.63 8.84 -5.93
C LEU A 219 11.28 9.13 -6.60
N ASN A 220 11.25 10.13 -7.48
CA ASN A 220 10.12 10.26 -8.40
C ASN A 220 10.13 9.12 -9.43
N LEU A 221 8.97 8.86 -10.05
CA LEU A 221 8.82 7.73 -10.97
C LEU A 221 9.82 7.79 -12.14
N THR A 222 10.01 8.95 -12.77
CA THR A 222 10.99 9.12 -13.86
C THR A 222 12.43 8.79 -13.42
N SER A 223 12.80 9.23 -12.21
CA SER A 223 14.13 8.97 -11.65
C SER A 223 14.30 7.49 -11.33
N PHE A 224 13.27 6.86 -10.76
CA PHE A 224 13.23 5.41 -10.54
C PHE A 224 13.39 4.62 -11.84
N GLU A 225 12.65 4.98 -12.89
CA GLU A 225 12.70 4.32 -14.21
C GLU A 225 14.06 4.45 -14.90
N SER A 226 14.82 5.50 -14.57
CA SER A 226 16.20 5.71 -15.06
C SER A 226 17.29 5.10 -14.16
N SER A 227 16.93 4.59 -12.97
CA SER A 227 17.90 4.12 -11.99
C SER A 227 18.45 2.73 -12.32
N THR A 228 19.71 2.49 -11.93
CA THR A 228 20.32 1.16 -12.01
C THR A 228 19.76 0.21 -10.94
N GLN A 229 20.00 -1.09 -11.12
CA GLN A 229 19.69 -2.10 -10.10
C GLN A 229 20.33 -1.75 -8.76
N GLU A 230 21.63 -1.45 -8.74
CA GLU A 230 22.36 -1.13 -7.52
C GLU A 230 21.78 0.10 -6.79
N GLN A 231 21.42 1.15 -7.54
CA GLN A 231 20.79 2.33 -6.97
C GLN A 231 19.43 2.02 -6.33
N ILE A 232 18.62 1.16 -6.95
CA ILE A 232 17.31 0.76 -6.43
C ILE A 232 17.48 -0.12 -5.19
N GLU A 233 18.41 -1.07 -5.22
CA GLU A 233 18.68 -1.96 -4.08
C GLU A 233 19.21 -1.19 -2.87
N GLN A 234 20.03 -0.15 -3.08
CA GLN A 234 20.57 0.68 -2.00
C GLN A 234 19.57 1.67 -1.42
N GLN A 235 18.62 2.17 -2.22
CA GLN A 235 17.70 3.24 -1.81
C GLN A 235 16.29 2.75 -1.46
N SER A 236 15.90 1.55 -1.91
CA SER A 236 14.62 0.95 -1.49
C SER A 236 14.67 0.63 0.00
N GLN A 237 13.60 0.96 0.71
CA GLN A 237 13.48 0.74 2.14
C GLN A 237 12.12 0.14 2.49
N LEU A 238 12.13 -0.71 3.52
CA LEU A 238 10.92 -1.18 4.17
C LEU A 238 10.17 0.03 4.73
N LEU A 239 8.85 0.07 4.55
CA LEU A 239 8.07 1.22 5.00
C LEU A 239 7.70 1.13 6.50
N GLU A 240 7.67 -0.07 7.08
CA GLU A 240 7.31 -0.27 8.50
C GLU A 240 8.07 0.63 9.48
N PRO A 241 9.40 0.72 9.42
CA PRO A 241 10.17 1.52 10.37
C PRO A 241 9.84 3.02 10.34
N LEU A 242 9.22 3.52 9.26
CA LEU A 242 8.97 4.95 9.08
C LEU A 242 7.78 5.45 9.90
N TRP A 243 6.76 4.61 10.14
CA TRP A 243 5.60 4.94 10.96
C TRP A 243 5.63 4.29 12.35
N ARG A 244 6.55 3.36 12.57
CA ARG A 244 6.70 2.71 13.87
C ARG A 244 7.21 3.73 14.88
N ILE A 245 6.30 4.31 15.64
CA ILE A 245 6.64 5.15 16.78
C ILE A 245 7.14 4.22 17.88
N LEU A 246 8.46 4.02 17.93
CA LEU A 246 9.09 3.47 19.12
C LEU A 246 9.03 4.55 20.20
N GLY A 247 8.06 4.43 21.11
CA GLY A 247 8.04 5.22 22.33
C GLY A 247 9.34 4.97 23.08
N ILE A 248 10.10 6.04 23.37
CA ILE A 248 11.32 5.93 24.16
C ILE A 248 10.90 6.06 25.62
N LEU A 249 10.87 4.95 26.34
CA LEU A 249 10.64 4.95 27.78
C LEU A 249 11.89 5.49 28.49
N LYS A 250 11.75 6.60 29.21
CA LYS A 250 12.80 7.18 30.05
C LYS A 250 12.71 6.70 31.49
N SER A 251 11.50 6.63 32.03
CA SER A 251 11.24 6.15 33.39
C SER A 251 9.91 5.41 33.46
N ALA A 252 9.85 4.39 34.31
CA ALA A 252 8.62 3.70 34.67
C ALA A 252 8.55 3.56 36.18
N GLN A 253 7.47 4.05 36.76
CA GLN A 253 7.18 3.95 38.19
C GLN A 253 5.81 3.31 38.39
N VAL A 254 5.72 2.43 39.37
CA VAL A 254 4.46 1.84 39.83
C VAL A 254 4.25 2.26 41.27
N ILE A 255 3.12 2.90 41.55
CA ILE A 255 2.76 3.34 42.90
C ILE A 255 1.60 2.47 43.36
N VAL A 256 1.78 1.86 44.55
CA VAL A 256 0.75 1.05 45.21
C VAL A 256 0.47 1.62 46.61
N ASN A 257 -0.80 1.70 46.99
CA ASN A 257 -1.20 2.04 48.34
C ASN A 257 -1.57 0.76 49.11
N VAL A 258 -0.64 0.23 49.89
CA VAL A 258 -0.82 -1.02 50.64
C VAL A 258 -1.86 -0.93 51.76
N SER A 259 -2.23 0.27 52.19
CA SER A 259 -3.27 0.49 53.21
C SER A 259 -4.70 0.46 52.63
N ASN A 260 -4.84 0.48 51.31
CA ASN A 260 -6.13 0.42 50.61
C ASN A 260 -6.16 -0.76 49.64
N SER A 261 -6.73 -1.88 50.08
CA SER A 261 -6.85 -3.12 49.29
C SER A 261 -7.66 -2.97 47.99
N ASN A 262 -8.52 -1.95 47.89
CA ASN A 262 -9.29 -1.63 46.68
C ASN A 262 -8.65 -0.50 45.84
N GLY A 263 -7.45 -0.05 46.22
CA GLY A 263 -6.73 1.00 45.52
C GLY A 263 -6.28 0.57 44.12
N LYS A 264 -6.28 1.51 43.17
CA LYS A 264 -5.73 1.26 41.83
C LYS A 264 -4.20 1.26 41.86
N LEU A 265 -3.58 0.37 41.10
CA LEU A 265 -2.18 0.51 40.72
C LEU A 265 -2.03 1.72 39.81
N ILE A 266 -1.13 2.64 40.17
CA ILE A 266 -0.86 3.83 39.36
C ILE A 266 0.46 3.63 38.64
N PHE A 267 0.39 3.56 37.31
CA PHE A 267 1.56 3.52 36.44
C PHE A 267 1.90 4.95 35.99
N ARG A 268 3.11 5.40 36.27
CA ARG A 268 3.68 6.63 35.71
C ARG A 268 4.78 6.24 34.74
N LEU A 269 4.54 6.52 33.46
CA LEU A 269 5.52 6.31 32.40
C LEU A 269 5.93 7.67 31.87
N GLU A 270 7.22 7.94 31.88
CA GLU A 270 7.79 9.14 31.26
C GLU A 270 8.64 8.71 30.09
N GLY A 271 8.55 9.46 29.00
CA GLY A 271 9.22 9.09 27.77
C GLY A 271 9.01 10.11 26.67
N GLN A 272 9.53 9.78 25.50
CA GLN A 272 9.29 10.53 24.27
C GLN A 272 8.41 9.70 23.34
N LYS A 273 7.48 10.40 22.66
CA LYS A 273 6.57 9.78 21.67
C LYS A 273 5.73 8.62 22.25
N MET A 274 5.43 8.68 23.55
CA MET A 274 4.49 7.78 24.22
C MET A 274 3.06 8.24 23.92
N ILE A 275 2.16 7.33 23.56
CA ILE A 275 0.76 7.64 23.28
C ILE A 275 -0.05 7.46 24.58
N PRO A 276 -0.70 8.51 25.12
CA PRO A 276 -1.55 8.38 26.30
C PRO A 276 -2.65 7.33 26.10
N GLY A 277 -2.90 6.50 27.12
CA GLY A 277 -3.95 5.46 27.08
C GLY A 277 -3.52 4.12 26.46
N TYR A 278 -2.34 4.03 25.85
CA TYR A 278 -1.80 2.78 25.30
C TYR A 278 -0.72 2.21 26.23
N LEU A 279 -1.13 1.36 27.19
CA LEU A 279 -0.24 0.64 28.09
C LEU A 279 -0.71 -0.81 28.23
N ASN A 280 0.13 -1.76 27.83
CA ASN A 280 -0.05 -3.18 28.11
C ASN A 280 0.84 -3.58 29.29
N VAL A 281 0.25 -4.10 30.37
CA VAL A 281 0.97 -4.56 31.56
C VAL A 281 0.68 -6.04 31.79
N LYS A 282 1.72 -6.81 32.10
CA LYS A 282 1.60 -8.18 32.59
C LYS A 282 2.14 -8.23 34.02
N ILE A 283 1.28 -8.56 34.98
CA ILE A 283 1.64 -8.71 36.39
C ILE A 283 1.88 -10.19 36.67
N PHE A 284 3.01 -10.50 37.30
CA PHE A 284 3.32 -11.85 37.77
C PHE A 284 3.39 -11.84 39.29
N GLU A 285 2.70 -12.78 39.93
CA GLU A 285 2.88 -13.05 41.35
C GLU A 285 4.12 -13.93 41.51
N LEU A 286 5.13 -13.40 42.21
CA LEU A 286 6.29 -14.19 42.58
C LEU A 286 5.94 -14.95 43.87
N ARG A 287 6.13 -16.27 43.87
CA ARG A 287 6.02 -17.07 45.10
C ARG A 287 7.00 -16.54 46.15
N ASN A 288 6.67 -16.72 47.42
CA ASN A 288 7.63 -16.48 48.50
C ASN A 288 8.92 -17.26 48.23
N LYS A 289 10.06 -16.60 48.43
CA LYS A 289 11.36 -17.28 48.44
C LYS A 289 11.33 -18.39 49.50
N THR A 290 11.81 -19.56 49.13
CA THR A 290 12.09 -20.63 50.09
C THR A 290 13.26 -20.22 50.98
N LYS A 291 13.37 -20.82 52.16
CA LYS A 291 14.45 -20.54 53.12
C LYS A 291 15.83 -20.81 52.50
N GLU A 292 15.92 -21.86 51.67
CA GLU A 292 17.10 -22.23 50.88
C GLU A 292 17.52 -21.18 49.84
N GLU A 293 16.58 -20.39 49.29
CA GLU A 293 16.85 -19.30 48.34
C GLU A 293 17.18 -17.96 49.03
N ILE A 294 17.02 -17.88 50.35
CA ILE A 294 17.36 -16.70 51.18
C ILE A 294 18.77 -16.86 51.77
N ASP A 295 19.20 -18.09 52.04
CA ASP A 295 20.46 -18.40 52.71
C ASP A 295 21.66 -18.57 51.74
N GLN A 296 21.45 -18.37 50.42
CA GLN A 296 22.50 -18.29 49.37
C GLN A 296 22.77 -16.84 48.95
#